data_AF-A0A2U2SK43-F1
#
_entry.id   AF-A0A2U2SK43-F1
#
_cell.length_a   1.000
_cell.length_b   1.000
_cell.length_c   1.000
_cell.angle_alpha   90.00
_cell.angle_beta   90.00
_cell.angle_gamma   90.00
#
_symmetry.space_group_name_H-M   'P 1'
#
loop_
_entity.id
_entity.type
_entity.pdbx_description
1 polymer ?
#
loop_
_entity_poly.entity_id
_entity_poly.type
_entity_poly.pdbx_seq_one_letter_code
_entity_poly.pdbx_strand_id
1 'polypeptide(L)'
;MKRLYFSWKYALVIAGILLSLRFVMAFNQRINEMHRLAAQSTRVAATLSHLTQESISLVTQIAQATLPAGVEQWAYEKGHMARPGDKVIIPLAPGGATPIPTPTPPAQPIVLSNWKVWLLLFVDEAKAQDLLSQP
;
A
#
# COMPACT_ATOMS: atom_id res chain seq x y z
N MET A 1 -20.29 65.50 22.45
CA MET A 1 -19.45 64.61 21.62
C MET A 1 -19.01 63.39 22.42
N LYS A 2 -19.86 62.33 22.50
CA LYS A 2 -19.56 61.12 23.27
C LYS A 2 -18.80 60.11 22.40
N ARG A 3 -17.46 60.11 22.57
CA ARG A 3 -16.45 59.07 22.29
C ARG A 3 -16.86 57.92 21.35
N LEU A 4 -16.46 58.03 20.07
CA LEU A 4 -16.34 56.92 19.11
C LEU A 4 -15.35 55.82 19.54
N TYR A 5 -14.58 56.03 20.60
CA TYR A 5 -13.62 55.06 21.12
C TYR A 5 -14.27 53.73 21.55
N PHE A 6 -15.57 53.72 21.90
CA PHE A 6 -16.25 52.48 22.27
C PHE A 6 -16.47 51.59 21.04
N SER A 7 -16.88 52.13 19.90
CA SER A 7 -17.12 51.37 18.66
C SER A 7 -15.82 50.93 17.97
N TRP A 8 -14.79 51.77 18.04
CA TRP A 8 -13.50 51.51 17.37
C TRP A 8 -12.77 50.28 17.91
N LYS A 9 -12.81 50.05 19.23
CA LYS A 9 -12.23 48.84 19.84
C LYS A 9 -12.94 47.56 19.38
N TYR A 10 -14.27 47.57 19.21
CA TYR A 10 -14.99 46.41 18.66
C TYR A 10 -14.73 46.22 17.17
N ALA A 11 -14.59 47.31 16.41
CA ALA A 11 -14.17 47.22 15.01
C ALA A 11 -12.80 46.57 14.86
N LEU A 12 -11.83 46.90 15.73
CA LEU A 12 -10.52 46.26 15.76
C LEU A 12 -10.58 44.78 16.15
N VAL A 13 -11.42 44.42 17.13
CA VAL A 13 -11.61 43.01 17.53
C VAL A 13 -12.23 42.19 16.39
N ILE A 14 -13.26 42.73 15.73
CA ILE A 14 -13.93 42.08 14.59
C ILE A 14 -12.96 41.93 13.42
N ALA A 15 -12.18 42.97 13.11
CA ALA A 15 -11.15 42.92 12.08
C ALA A 15 -10.08 41.86 12.40
N GLY A 16 -9.66 41.76 13.66
CA GLY A 16 -8.73 40.74 14.13
C GLY A 16 -9.28 39.31 13.95
N ILE A 17 -10.56 39.09 14.30
CA ILE A 17 -11.22 37.80 14.12
C ILE A 17 -11.29 37.41 12.64
N LEU A 18 -11.73 38.34 11.78
CA LEU A 18 -11.79 38.10 10.33
C LEU A 18 -10.41 37.82 9.71
N LEU A 19 -9.38 38.54 10.17
CA LEU A 19 -8.00 38.31 9.75
C LEU A 19 -7.52 36.93 10.18
N SER A 20 -7.82 36.53 11.42
CA SER A 20 -7.46 35.20 11.95
C SER A 20 -8.14 34.09 11.16
N LEU A 21 -9.43 34.25 10.83
CA LEU A 21 -10.18 33.28 10.04
C LEU A 21 -9.60 33.14 8.63
N ARG A 22 -9.24 34.26 8.00
CA ARG A 22 -8.57 34.29 6.69
C ARG A 22 -7.19 33.63 6.75
N PHE A 23 -6.44 33.88 7.82
CA PHE A 23 -5.11 33.31 8.02
C PHE A 23 -5.17 31.79 8.13
N VAL A 24 -6.09 31.24 8.92
CA VAL A 24 -6.28 29.79 9.06
C VAL A 24 -6.63 29.15 7.71
N MET A 25 -7.51 29.77 6.91
CA MET A 25 -7.82 29.27 5.56
C MET A 25 -6.61 29.28 4.62
N ALA A 26 -5.88 30.40 4.57
CA ALA A 26 -4.69 30.54 3.73
C ALA A 26 -3.55 29.60 4.16
N PHE A 27 -3.38 29.42 5.47
CA PHE A 27 -2.39 28.52 6.05
C PHE A 27 -2.71 27.06 5.73
N ASN A 28 -3.95 26.64 5.93
CA ASN A 28 -4.40 25.28 5.62
C ASN A 28 -4.31 24.97 4.11
N GLN A 29 -4.66 25.91 3.24
CA GLN A 29 -4.51 25.75 1.79
C GLN A 29 -3.05 25.58 1.37
N ARG A 30 -2.13 26.36 1.97
CA ARG A 30 -0.70 26.28 1.66
C ARG A 30 -0.07 24.98 2.15
N ILE A 31 -0.46 24.48 3.32
CA ILE A 31 -0.01 23.19 3.84
C ILE A 31 -0.52 22.03 2.96
N ASN A 32 -1.78 22.05 2.56
CA ASN A 32 -2.34 21.03 1.68
C ASN A 32 -1.65 21.02 0.31
N GLU A 33 -1.28 22.18 -0.23
CA GLU A 33 -0.54 22.25 -1.48
C GLU A 33 0.89 21.69 -1.33
N MET A 34 1.59 21.97 -0.23
CA MET A 34 2.91 21.38 0.04
C MET A 34 2.84 19.85 0.20
N HIS A 35 1.83 19.33 0.91
CA HIS A 35 1.62 17.89 1.01
C HIS A 35 1.25 17.26 -0.33
N ARG A 36 0.49 17.95 -1.17
CA ARG A 36 0.15 17.49 -2.52
C ARG A 36 1.39 17.39 -3.40
N LEU A 37 2.27 18.39 -3.38
CA LEU A 37 3.54 18.36 -4.13
C LEU A 37 4.50 17.29 -3.61
N ALA A 38 4.59 17.09 -2.28
CA ALA A 38 5.40 16.03 -1.68
C ALA A 38 4.87 14.62 -1.99
N ALA A 39 3.54 14.45 -2.02
CA ALA A 39 2.92 13.19 -2.41
C ALA A 39 3.13 12.90 -3.91
N GLN A 40 3.13 13.93 -4.76
CA GLN A 40 3.42 13.79 -6.18
C GLN A 40 4.89 13.45 -6.46
N SER A 41 5.84 14.09 -5.78
CA SER A 41 7.27 13.77 -5.94
C SER A 41 7.60 12.35 -5.45
N THR A 42 6.99 11.91 -4.34
CA THR A 42 7.16 10.55 -3.81
C THR A 42 6.63 9.49 -4.77
N ARG A 43 5.49 9.75 -5.44
CA ARG A 43 4.94 8.86 -6.47
C ARG A 43 5.86 8.76 -7.69
N VAL A 44 6.39 9.88 -8.18
CA VAL A 44 7.31 9.90 -9.33
C VAL A 44 8.63 9.18 -9.00
N ALA A 45 9.16 9.36 -7.80
CA ALA A 45 10.36 8.65 -7.34
C ALA A 45 10.14 7.13 -7.24
N ALA A 46 8.98 6.70 -6.72
CA ALA A 46 8.61 5.29 -6.65
C ALA A 46 8.50 4.65 -8.05
N THR A 47 7.88 5.35 -9.02
CA THR A 47 7.81 4.88 -10.41
C THR A 47 9.19 4.73 -11.05
N LEU A 48 10.10 5.68 -10.82
CA LEU A 48 11.49 5.60 -11.31
C LEU A 48 12.27 4.44 -10.70
N SER A 49 12.09 4.16 -9.40
CA SER A 49 12.74 3.01 -8.75
C SER A 49 12.23 1.67 -9.29
N HIS A 50 10.93 1.55 -9.60
CA HIS A 50 10.36 0.33 -10.13
C HIS A 50 10.87 0.04 -11.55
N LEU A 51 10.88 1.06 -12.41
CA LEU A 51 11.35 0.91 -13.80
C LEU A 51 12.84 0.59 -13.89
N THR A 52 13.67 1.18 -13.02
CA THR A 52 15.11 0.88 -13.00
C THR A 52 15.39 -0.53 -12.48
N GLN A 53 14.72 -0.97 -11.42
CA GLN A 53 14.83 -2.33 -10.89
C GLN A 53 14.43 -3.38 -11.92
N GLU A 54 13.32 -3.15 -12.64
CA GLU A 54 12.83 -4.03 -13.68
C GLU A 54 13.83 -4.10 -14.85
N SER A 55 14.34 -2.96 -15.33
CA SER A 55 15.33 -2.93 -16.41
C SER A 55 16.62 -3.71 -16.08
N ILE A 56 17.13 -3.61 -14.85
CA ILE A 56 18.33 -4.34 -14.42
C ILE A 56 18.06 -5.85 -14.39
N SER A 57 16.88 -6.27 -13.92
CA SER A 57 16.50 -7.68 -13.90
C SER A 57 16.33 -8.26 -15.31
N LEU A 58 15.77 -7.50 -16.26
CA LEU A 58 15.63 -7.94 -17.65
C LEU A 58 16.98 -7.99 -18.37
N VAL A 59 17.84 -6.99 -18.18
CA VAL A 59 19.20 -6.98 -18.76
C VAL A 59 20.03 -8.15 -18.22
N THR A 60 19.90 -8.47 -16.93
CA THR A 60 20.59 -9.61 -16.32
C THR A 60 20.08 -10.95 -16.88
N GLN A 61 18.77 -11.09 -17.08
CA GLN A 61 18.18 -12.29 -17.69
C GLN A 61 18.61 -12.47 -19.15
N ILE A 62 18.65 -11.38 -19.93
CA ILE A 62 19.12 -11.41 -21.32
C ILE A 62 20.61 -11.78 -21.36
N ALA A 63 21.43 -11.19 -20.48
CA ALA A 63 22.85 -11.53 -20.39
C ALA A 63 23.06 -13.01 -20.02
N GLN A 64 22.32 -13.53 -19.03
CA GLN A 64 22.37 -14.94 -18.65
C GLN A 64 21.90 -15.88 -19.77
N ALA A 65 20.83 -15.53 -20.49
CA ALA A 65 20.34 -16.31 -21.62
C ALA A 65 21.31 -16.31 -22.82
N THR A 66 22.12 -15.26 -22.97
CA THR A 66 23.09 -15.12 -24.08
C THR A 66 24.44 -15.78 -23.75
N LEU A 67 24.70 -16.13 -22.49
CA LEU A 67 25.93 -16.83 -22.11
C LEU A 67 25.89 -18.31 -22.55
N PRO A 68 26.99 -18.87 -23.07
CA PRO A 68 27.07 -20.28 -23.45
C PRO A 68 26.70 -21.25 -22.32
N ALA A 69 26.98 -20.87 -21.07
CA ALA A 69 26.61 -21.63 -19.87
C ALA A 69 25.08 -21.72 -19.65
N GLY A 70 24.32 -20.67 -20.00
CA GLY A 70 22.86 -20.67 -19.90
C GLY A 70 22.20 -21.62 -20.92
N VAL A 71 22.80 -21.74 -22.11
CA VAL A 71 22.37 -22.69 -23.15
C VAL A 71 22.61 -24.14 -22.70
N GLU A 72 23.75 -24.41 -22.06
CA GLU A 72 24.08 -25.72 -21.52
C GLU A 72 23.12 -26.11 -20.37
N GLN A 73 22.84 -25.20 -19.43
CA GLN A 73 21.89 -25.46 -18.34
C GLN A 73 20.47 -25.73 -18.87
N TRP A 74 19.99 -24.94 -19.84
CA TRP A 74 18.70 -25.20 -20.48
C TRP A 74 18.65 -26.56 -21.17
N ALA A 75 19.73 -26.95 -21.85
CA ALA A 75 19.81 -28.23 -22.55
C ALA A 75 19.60 -29.40 -21.59
N TYR A 76 20.21 -29.39 -20.40
CA TYR A 76 20.02 -30.45 -19.40
C TYR A 76 18.68 -30.38 -18.67
N GLU A 77 18.26 -29.20 -18.21
CA GLU A 77 17.08 -29.06 -17.33
C GLU A 77 15.74 -29.04 -18.07
N LYS A 78 15.70 -28.45 -19.27
CA LYS A 78 14.46 -28.23 -20.05
C LYS A 78 14.46 -28.98 -21.36
N GLY A 79 15.61 -29.03 -22.04
CA GLY A 79 15.80 -29.75 -23.29
C GLY A 79 15.91 -31.27 -23.12
N HIS A 80 16.09 -31.77 -21.89
CA HIS A 80 16.35 -33.18 -21.57
C HIS A 80 17.52 -33.78 -22.38
N MET A 81 18.47 -32.93 -22.78
CA MET A 81 19.62 -33.30 -23.57
C MET A 81 20.65 -33.96 -22.65
N ALA A 82 20.98 -35.22 -22.92
CA ALA A 82 21.96 -36.00 -22.16
C ALA A 82 23.21 -36.21 -23.02
N ARG A 83 24.42 -36.12 -22.42
CA ARG A 83 25.66 -36.44 -23.14
C ARG A 83 25.82 -37.95 -23.28
N PRO A 84 26.57 -38.43 -24.29
CA PRO A 84 26.90 -39.85 -24.40
C PRO A 84 27.61 -40.33 -23.11
N GLY A 85 26.90 -41.14 -22.31
CA GLY A 85 27.38 -41.64 -21.01
C GLY A 85 26.55 -41.21 -19.79
N ASP A 86 25.63 -40.25 -19.92
CA ASP A 86 24.78 -39.79 -18.81
C ASP A 86 23.63 -40.77 -18.50
N LYS A 87 23.34 -40.99 -17.21
CA LYS A 87 22.19 -41.77 -16.74
C LYS A 87 21.04 -40.83 -16.34
N VAL A 88 20.04 -40.70 -17.19
CA VAL A 88 18.82 -39.92 -16.90
C VAL A 88 17.92 -40.71 -15.95
N ILE A 89 17.70 -40.18 -14.73
CA ILE A 89 16.80 -40.78 -13.73
C ILE A 89 15.48 -40.01 -13.76
N ILE A 90 14.37 -40.70 -14.02
CA ILE A 90 13.02 -40.13 -13.97
C ILE A 90 12.38 -40.56 -12.65
N PRO A 91 12.11 -39.64 -11.70
CA PRO A 91 11.42 -39.98 -10.46
C PRO A 91 9.96 -40.35 -10.75
N LEU A 92 9.58 -41.59 -10.46
CA LEU A 92 8.19 -42.00 -10.38
C LEU A 92 7.66 -41.63 -8.99
N ALA A 93 6.54 -40.91 -8.93
CA ALA A 93 5.89 -40.61 -7.67
C ALA A 93 5.48 -41.93 -6.97
N PRO A 94 5.78 -42.13 -5.68
CA PRO A 94 5.28 -43.28 -4.96
C PRO A 94 3.75 -43.20 -4.93
N GLY A 95 3.09 -44.21 -5.50
CA GLY A 95 1.63 -44.29 -5.51
C GLY A 95 1.07 -44.44 -4.09
N GLY A 96 0.02 -43.68 -3.77
CA GLY A 96 -0.76 -43.87 -2.54
C GLY A 96 -0.69 -42.71 -1.54
N ALA A 97 -0.89 -41.47 -1.98
CA ALA A 97 -1.19 -40.38 -1.05
C ALA A 97 -2.69 -40.39 -0.69
N THR A 98 -3.04 -41.01 0.43
CA THR A 98 -4.38 -40.87 1.01
C THR A 98 -4.52 -39.42 1.51
N PRO A 99 -5.49 -38.63 1.01
CA PRO A 99 -5.65 -37.25 1.47
C PRO A 99 -6.08 -37.26 2.94
N ILE A 100 -5.27 -36.64 3.81
CA ILE A 100 -5.62 -36.39 5.20
C ILE A 100 -6.60 -35.20 5.23
N PRO A 101 -7.75 -35.30 5.92
CA PRO A 101 -8.69 -34.19 6.01
C PRO A 101 -8.02 -33.02 6.72
N THR A 102 -8.03 -31.86 6.07
CA THR A 102 -7.51 -30.61 6.62
C THR A 102 -8.39 -30.16 7.80
N PRO A 103 -7.82 -29.86 8.98
CA PRO A 103 -8.61 -29.37 10.11
C PRO A 103 -9.22 -27.99 9.81
N THR A 104 -10.49 -27.81 10.19
CA THR A 104 -11.19 -26.53 10.08
C THR A 104 -10.54 -25.49 11.01
N PRO A 105 -10.13 -24.31 10.50
CA PRO A 105 -9.54 -23.28 11.34
C PRO A 105 -10.55 -22.71 12.36
N PRO A 106 -10.12 -22.33 13.57
CA PRO A 106 -10.98 -21.67 14.56
C PRO A 106 -11.40 -20.29 14.06
N ALA A 107 -12.61 -19.87 14.44
CA ALA A 107 -13.12 -18.52 14.15
C ALA A 107 -12.17 -17.47 14.73
N GLN A 108 -11.65 -16.58 13.88
CA GLN A 108 -10.75 -15.53 14.30
C GLN A 108 -11.54 -14.43 15.04
N PRO A 109 -11.04 -13.92 16.18
CA PRO A 109 -11.65 -12.79 16.86
C PRO A 109 -11.55 -11.54 15.99
N ILE A 110 -12.66 -10.81 15.85
CA ILE A 110 -12.73 -9.55 15.10
C ILE A 110 -12.01 -8.47 15.94
N VAL A 111 -10.87 -7.99 15.47
CA VAL A 111 -10.14 -6.91 16.12
C VAL A 111 -10.72 -5.57 15.66
N LEU A 112 -11.50 -4.93 16.54
CA LEU A 112 -12.10 -3.62 16.27
C LEU A 112 -11.22 -2.49 16.79
N SER A 113 -11.09 -1.42 16.00
CA SER A 113 -10.41 -0.20 16.44
C SER A 113 -11.22 0.51 17.54
N ASN A 114 -10.54 1.09 18.54
CA ASN A 114 -11.17 1.74 19.71
C ASN A 114 -12.24 2.79 19.35
N TRP A 115 -12.07 3.51 18.24
CA TRP A 115 -13.05 4.51 17.80
C TRP A 115 -14.31 3.88 17.19
N LYS A 116 -14.20 2.72 16.50
CA LYS A 116 -15.37 1.97 16.01
C LYS A 116 -16.21 1.50 17.20
N VAL A 117 -15.57 1.07 18.30
CA VAL A 117 -16.24 0.70 19.57
C VAL A 117 -17.02 1.88 20.17
N TRP A 118 -16.45 3.08 20.16
CA TRP A 118 -17.13 4.27 20.66
C TRP A 118 -18.36 4.65 19.83
N LEU A 119 -18.31 4.52 18.50
CA LEU A 119 -19.45 4.83 17.64
C LEU A 119 -20.61 3.83 17.82
N LEU A 120 -20.30 2.56 18.10
CA LEU A 120 -21.33 1.54 18.38
C LEU A 120 -22.24 1.91 19.56
N LEU A 121 -21.78 2.76 20.49
CA LEU A 121 -22.58 3.23 21.63
C LEU A 121 -23.71 4.19 21.22
N PHE A 122 -23.66 4.77 20.02
CA PHE A 122 -24.58 5.82 19.56
C PHE A 122 -25.45 5.39 18.38
N VAL A 123 -25.39 4.12 17.98
CA VAL A 123 -25.93 3.64 16.71
C VAL A 123 -26.76 2.37 16.94
N ASP A 124 -27.89 2.26 16.26
CA ASP A 124 -28.81 1.12 16.34
C ASP A 124 -28.20 -0.15 15.72
N GLU A 125 -28.71 -1.33 16.09
CA GLU A 125 -28.15 -2.65 15.78
C GLU A 125 -27.98 -2.87 14.25
N ALA A 126 -28.92 -2.38 13.45
CA ALA A 126 -28.84 -2.48 12.00
C ALA A 126 -27.64 -1.71 11.39
N LYS A 127 -27.29 -0.55 11.96
CA LYS A 127 -26.12 0.22 11.52
C LYS A 127 -24.83 -0.27 12.19
N ALA A 128 -24.91 -0.88 13.37
CA ALA A 128 -23.78 -1.53 14.01
C ALA A 128 -23.23 -2.67 13.13
N GLN A 129 -24.11 -3.50 12.57
CA GLN A 129 -23.73 -4.61 11.67
C GLN A 129 -22.96 -4.13 10.43
N ASP A 130 -23.38 -2.99 9.85
CA ASP A 130 -22.72 -2.37 8.70
C ASP A 130 -21.30 -1.87 9.07
N LEU A 131 -21.14 -1.22 10.23
CA LEU A 131 -19.84 -0.76 10.73
C LEU A 131 -18.87 -1.90 11.05
N LEU A 132 -19.38 -3.08 11.40
CA LEU A 132 -18.60 -4.30 11.62
C LEU A 132 -18.24 -5.04 10.32
N SER A 133 -19.00 -4.81 9.25
CA SER A 133 -18.80 -5.45 7.93
C SER A 133 -17.85 -4.65 7.02
N GLN A 134 -17.55 -3.40 7.38
CA GLN A 134 -16.60 -2.56 6.66
C GLN A 134 -15.16 -2.81 7.16
N PRO A 135 -14.20 -3.04 6.24
CA PRO A 135 -12.81 -3.30 6.60
C PRO A 135 -12.18 -2.18 7.46
#